data_AF-A0A7V9WPG6-F1
#
_entry.id   AF-A0A7V9WPG6-F1
#
_cell.length_a   1.000
_cell.length_b   1.000
_cell.length_c   1.000
_cell.angle_alpha   90.00
_cell.angle_beta   90.00
_cell.angle_gamma   90.00
#
_symmetry.space_group_name_H-M   'P 1'
#
loop_
_entity.id
_entity.type
_entity.pdbx_description
1 polymer ?
#
loop_
_entity_poly.entity_id
_entity_poly.type
_entity_poly.pdbx_seq_one_letter_code
_entity_poly.pdbx_strand_id
1 'polypeptide(L)'
;LQAAVAAALSVYGFCDRHPADARLLLSFRREDLIDGPISEAARLELTELNEPIRGALTDLARRLYGRASQERLDLMALAVFDLPHGALRRPLIEGRKLSPRRRAALERAVRAALEQ
;
A
#
# COMPACT_ATOMS: atom_id res chain seq x y z
N LEU A 1 -9.93 12.95 -3.62
CA LEU A 1 -8.90 13.08 -2.56
C LEU A 1 -9.19 12.22 -1.34
N GLN A 2 -10.31 12.42 -0.64
CA GLN A 2 -10.61 11.69 0.62
C GLN A 2 -10.55 10.16 0.48
N ALA A 3 -11.09 9.60 -0.61
CA ALA A 3 -11.04 8.16 -0.86
C ALA A 3 -9.60 7.61 -1.01
N ALA A 4 -8.71 8.35 -1.67
CA ALA A 4 -7.31 7.95 -1.84
C ALA A 4 -6.54 8.04 -0.51
N VAL A 5 -6.80 9.09 0.27
CA VAL A 5 -6.26 9.23 1.64
C VAL A 5 -6.74 8.09 2.53
N ALA A 6 -8.03 7.75 2.46
CA ALA A 6 -8.58 6.62 3.20
C ALA A 6 -7.95 5.28 2.78
N ALA A 7 -7.72 5.08 1.47
CA ALA A 7 -7.03 3.90 0.96
C ALA A 7 -5.61 3.79 1.53
N ALA A 8 -4.82 4.88 1.51
CA ALA A 8 -3.48 4.90 2.10
C ALA A 8 -3.49 4.62 3.61
N LEU A 9 -4.44 5.21 4.35
CA LEU A 9 -4.58 4.99 5.79
C LEU A 9 -5.14 3.61 6.15
N SER A 10 -5.74 2.89 5.20
CA SER A 10 -6.18 1.51 5.41
C SER A 10 -4.99 0.58 5.70
N VAL A 11 -3.84 0.82 5.06
CA VAL A 11 -2.59 0.09 5.31
C VAL A 11 -2.13 0.29 6.75
N TYR A 12 -2.15 1.53 7.25
CA TYR A 12 -1.88 1.82 8.65
C TYR A 12 -2.84 1.06 9.57
N GLY A 13 -4.14 1.12 9.28
CA GLY A 13 -5.17 0.45 10.06
C GLY A 13 -5.00 -1.07 10.11
N PHE A 14 -4.57 -1.68 8.99
CA PHE A 14 -4.23 -3.10 8.95
C PHE A 14 -3.03 -3.40 9.85
N CYS A 15 -1.94 -2.64 9.72
CA CYS A 15 -0.73 -2.85 10.53
C CYS A 15 -0.94 -2.64 12.03
N ASP A 16 -1.87 -1.75 12.41
CA ASP A 16 -2.22 -1.51 13.82
C ASP A 16 -3.06 -2.66 14.40
N ARG A 17 -4.00 -3.20 13.61
CA ARG A 17 -4.85 -4.34 14.03
C ARG A 17 -4.14 -5.69 13.98
N HIS A 18 -3.27 -5.89 13.00
CA HIS A 18 -2.60 -7.15 12.71
C HIS A 18 -1.07 -6.98 12.65
N PRO A 19 -0.41 -6.58 13.75
CA PRO A 19 1.01 -6.23 13.73
C PRO A 19 1.93 -7.44 13.44
N ALA A 20 1.52 -8.65 13.84
CA ALA A 20 2.26 -9.87 13.55
C ALA A 20 2.25 -10.20 12.05
N ASP A 21 1.07 -10.18 11.43
CA ASP A 21 0.87 -10.45 10.01
C ASP A 21 1.56 -9.37 9.16
N ALA A 22 1.40 -8.10 9.54
CA ALA A 22 2.08 -6.99 8.88
C ALA A 22 3.61 -7.14 8.95
N ARG A 23 4.16 -7.56 10.09
CA ARG A 23 5.60 -7.81 10.21
C ARG A 23 6.03 -9.00 9.35
N LEU A 24 5.27 -10.09 9.33
CA LEU A 24 5.53 -11.24 8.47
C LEU A 24 5.64 -10.80 6.99
N LEU A 25 4.63 -10.08 6.49
CA LEU A 25 4.59 -9.59 5.12
C LEU A 25 5.72 -8.60 4.76
N LEU A 26 6.28 -7.90 5.74
CA LEU A 26 7.39 -6.96 5.55
C LEU A 26 8.77 -7.59 5.64
N SER A 27 8.88 -8.67 6.42
CA SER A 27 10.12 -9.34 6.77
C SER A 27 10.53 -10.40 5.76
N PHE A 28 9.59 -10.98 5.02
CA PHE A 28 9.87 -12.03 4.04
C PHE A 28 9.42 -11.59 2.66
N ARG A 29 10.26 -11.82 1.65
CA ARG A 29 9.77 -11.77 0.27
C ARG A 29 8.95 -13.02 -0.01
N ARG A 30 8.04 -12.95 -0.98
CA ARG A 30 7.19 -14.09 -1.34
C ARG A 30 8.04 -15.29 -1.76
N GLU A 31 9.18 -15.02 -2.39
CA GLU A 31 10.14 -16.04 -2.80
C GLU A 31 10.85 -16.70 -1.61
N ASP A 32 10.96 -16.01 -0.47
CA ASP A 32 11.61 -16.53 0.74
C ASP A 32 10.67 -17.46 1.55
N LEU A 33 9.37 -17.46 1.24
CA LEU A 33 8.34 -18.27 1.92
C LEU A 33 8.01 -19.57 1.18
N ILE A 34 8.51 -19.74 -0.04
CA ILE A 34 8.19 -20.88 -0.91
C ILE A 34 9.50 -21.62 -1.19
N ASP A 35 9.58 -22.88 -0.78
CA ASP A 35 10.70 -23.75 -1.15
C ASP A 35 10.57 -24.14 -2.64
N GLY A 36 11.19 -23.35 -3.51
CA GLY A 36 11.29 -23.61 -4.95
C GLY A 36 10.63 -22.55 -5.85
N PRO A 37 10.75 -22.70 -7.19
CA PRO A 37 10.19 -21.74 -8.13
C PRO A 37 8.65 -21.73 -8.06
N ILE A 38 8.07 -20.54 -7.95
CA ILE A 38 6.61 -20.36 -8.04
C ILE A 38 6.14 -20.83 -9.41
N SER A 39 5.18 -21.76 -9.43
CA SER A 39 4.59 -22.28 -10.66
C SER A 39 3.93 -21.15 -11.46
N GLU A 40 3.90 -21.31 -12.78
CA GLU A 40 3.27 -20.30 -13.66
C GLU A 40 1.79 -20.09 -13.32
N ALA A 41 1.08 -21.17 -12.96
CA ALA A 41 -0.30 -21.08 -12.51
C ALA A 41 -0.46 -20.21 -11.26
N ALA A 42 0.39 -20.39 -10.24
CA ALA A 42 0.37 -19.56 -9.04
C ALA A 42 0.77 -18.10 -9.32
N ARG A 43 1.69 -17.86 -10.27
CA ARG A 43 2.01 -16.49 -10.73
C ARG A 43 0.82 -15.81 -11.38
N LEU A 44 0.09 -16.53 -12.23
CA LEU A 44 -1.10 -16.03 -12.91
C LEU A 44 -2.20 -15.69 -11.91
N GLU A 45 -2.51 -16.63 -11.00
CA GLU A 45 -3.50 -16.46 -9.93
C GLU A 45 -3.17 -15.23 -9.07
N LEU A 46 -1.90 -15.04 -8.71
CA LEU A 46 -1.48 -13.87 -7.93
C LEU A 46 -1.52 -12.57 -8.72
N THR A 47 -1.43 -12.62 -10.04
CA THR A 47 -1.63 -11.45 -10.89
C THR A 47 -3.12 -11.09 -10.94
N GLU A 48 -3.98 -12.08 -11.15
CA GLU A 48 -5.44 -11.93 -11.16
C GLU A 48 -5.99 -11.42 -9.83
N LEU A 49 -5.46 -11.91 -8.70
CA LEU A 49 -5.82 -11.43 -7.36
C LEU A 49 -5.50 -9.93 -7.15
N ASN A 50 -4.53 -9.38 -7.88
CA ASN A 50 -4.16 -7.97 -7.78
C ASN A 50 -4.90 -7.07 -8.79
N GLU A 51 -5.60 -7.63 -9.78
CA GLU A 51 -6.36 -6.83 -10.75
C GLU A 51 -7.41 -5.91 -10.10
N PRO A 52 -8.17 -6.33 -9.08
CA PRO A 52 -9.07 -5.44 -8.36
C PRO A 52 -8.36 -4.23 -7.75
N ILE A 53 -7.11 -4.39 -7.29
CA ILE A 53 -6.31 -3.31 -6.73
C ILE A 53 -5.90 -2.31 -7.82
N ARG A 54 -5.47 -2.79 -8.98
CA ARG A 54 -5.16 -1.92 -10.14
C ARG A 54 -6.41 -1.16 -10.61
N GLY A 55 -7.55 -1.83 -10.67
CA GLY A 55 -8.84 -1.22 -10.99
C GLY A 55 -9.19 -0.10 -10.01
N ALA A 56 -9.04 -0.36 -8.71
CA ALA A 56 -9.29 0.63 -7.67
C ALA A 56 -8.37 1.86 -7.77
N LEU A 57 -7.07 1.68 -8.06
CA LEU A 57 -6.16 2.80 -8.31
C LEU A 57 -6.58 3.62 -9.53
N THR A 58 -7.00 2.95 -10.60
CA THR A 58 -7.48 3.61 -11.82
C THR A 58 -8.71 4.46 -11.54
N ASP A 59 -9.65 3.94 -10.77
CA ASP A 59 -10.85 4.67 -10.38
C ASP A 59 -10.54 5.85 -9.45
N LEU A 60 -9.62 5.68 -8.50
CA LEU A 60 -9.16 6.78 -7.65
C LEU A 60 -8.50 7.90 -8.47
N ALA A 61 -7.67 7.54 -9.45
CA ALA A 61 -7.01 8.50 -10.33
C ALA A 61 -8.02 9.27 -11.19
N ARG A 62 -8.98 8.56 -11.81
CA ARG A 62 -10.07 9.20 -12.57
C ARG A 62 -10.91 10.13 -11.71
N ARG A 63 -11.28 9.71 -10.50
CA ARG A 63 -12.07 10.53 -9.57
C ARG A 63 -11.33 11.78 -9.09
N LEU A 64 -10.02 11.71 -8.91
CA LEU A 64 -9.22 12.82 -8.40
C LEU A 64 -8.75 13.77 -9.51
N TYR A 65 -8.26 13.24 -10.62
CA TYR A 65 -7.59 14.02 -11.67
C TYR A 65 -8.41 14.12 -12.98
N GLY A 66 -9.59 13.50 -13.04
CA GLY A 66 -10.40 13.39 -14.27
C GLY A 66 -9.86 12.40 -15.31
N ARG A 67 -8.65 11.85 -15.10
CA ARG A 67 -7.98 10.90 -16.00
C ARG A 67 -7.07 9.94 -15.24
N ALA A 68 -6.77 8.81 -15.86
CA ALA A 68 -5.81 7.83 -15.38
C ALA A 68 -4.63 7.71 -16.36
N SER A 69 -3.85 8.79 -16.52
CA SER A 69 -2.58 8.71 -17.25
C SER A 69 -1.56 7.91 -16.43
N GLN A 70 -0.55 7.35 -17.09
CA GLN A 70 0.52 6.59 -16.43
C GLN A 70 1.12 7.36 -15.24
N GLU A 71 1.49 8.63 -15.46
CA GLU A 71 1.99 9.54 -14.43
C GLU A 71 1.07 9.64 -13.19
N ARG A 72 -0.26 9.70 -13.40
CA ARG A 72 -1.23 9.84 -12.31
C ARG A 72 -1.49 8.51 -11.60
N LEU A 73 -1.37 7.40 -12.31
CA LEU A 73 -1.40 6.07 -11.71
C LEU A 73 -0.15 5.80 -10.87
N ASP A 74 1.02 6.20 -11.37
CA ASP A 74 2.29 6.08 -10.64
C ASP A 74 2.26 6.93 -9.37
N LEU A 75 1.79 8.19 -9.46
CA LEU A 75 1.61 9.05 -8.29
C LEU A 75 0.61 8.47 -7.28
N MET A 76 -0.50 7.88 -7.75
CA MET A 76 -1.48 7.23 -6.88
C MET A 76 -0.89 6.01 -6.19
N ALA A 77 -0.11 5.18 -6.89
CA ALA A 77 0.57 4.03 -6.31
C ALA A 77 1.59 4.46 -5.24
N LEU A 78 2.41 5.48 -5.54
CA LEU A 78 3.36 6.06 -4.59
C LEU A 78 2.65 6.56 -3.32
N ALA A 79 1.54 7.27 -3.48
CA ALA A 79 0.80 7.83 -2.37
C ALA A 79 0.05 6.77 -1.54
N VAL A 80 -0.53 5.76 -2.19
CA VAL A 80 -1.40 4.77 -1.54
C VAL A 80 -0.62 3.58 -0.96
N PHE A 81 0.51 3.20 -1.56
CA PHE A 81 1.29 2.03 -1.14
C PHE A 81 2.66 2.40 -0.60
N ASP A 82 3.46 3.14 -1.36
CA ASP A 82 4.87 3.35 -1.01
C ASP A 82 5.05 4.27 0.20
N LEU A 83 4.28 5.36 0.28
CA LEU A 83 4.30 6.25 1.45
C LEU A 83 3.88 5.52 2.74
N PRO A 84 2.74 4.82 2.81
CA PRO A 84 2.41 4.01 3.99
C PRO A 84 3.46 2.95 4.30
N HIS A 85 3.92 2.21 3.29
CA HIS A 85 4.92 1.16 3.48
C HIS A 85 6.21 1.72 4.09
N GLY A 86 6.75 2.82 3.54
CA GLY A 86 7.93 3.49 4.07
C GLY A 86 7.73 4.05 5.49
N ALA A 87 6.56 4.61 5.78
CA ALA A 87 6.22 5.15 7.10
C ALA A 87 6.14 4.07 8.19
N LEU A 88 5.79 2.84 7.82
CA LEU A 88 5.45 1.74 8.73
C LEU A 88 6.53 0.67 8.84
N ARG A 89 7.36 0.48 7.81
CA ARG A 89 8.36 -0.58 7.74
C ARG A 89 9.26 -0.64 8.97
N ARG A 90 9.94 0.48 9.29
CA ARG A 90 10.88 0.56 10.41
C ARG A 90 10.25 0.22 11.77
N PRO A 91 9.16 0.90 12.22
CA PRO A 91 8.55 0.55 13.50
C PRO A 91 8.01 -0.89 13.56
N LEU A 92 7.50 -1.45 12.46
CA LEU A 92 7.00 -2.83 12.45
C LEU A 92 8.13 -3.87 12.59
N ILE A 93 9.25 -3.68 11.88
CA ILE A 93 10.44 -4.54 12.01
C ILE A 93 11.00 -4.47 13.44
N GLU A 94 11.05 -3.27 14.03
CA GLU A 94 11.52 -3.07 15.41
C GLU A 94 10.47 -3.46 16.47
N GLY A 95 9.32 -4.00 16.08
CA GLY A 95 8.26 -4.44 17.00
C GLY A 95 7.60 -3.32 17.80
N ARG A 96 7.72 -2.06 17.36
CA ARG A 96 7.13 -0.91 18.05
C ARG A 96 5.66 -0.74 17.70
N LYS A 97 4.86 -0.35 18.71
CA LYS A 97 3.47 0.07 18.50
C LYS A 97 3.41 1.30 17.60
N LEU A 98 2.45 1.32 16.68
CA LEU A 98 2.22 2.46 15.79
C LEU A 98 1.58 3.61 16.58
N SER A 99 2.11 4.83 16.38
CA SER A 99 1.65 6.01 17.13
C SER A 99 0.62 6.83 16.35
N PRO A 100 -0.40 7.42 17.01
CA PRO A 100 -1.38 8.29 16.36
C PRO A 100 -0.74 9.48 15.63
N ARG A 101 0.34 10.03 16.19
CA ARG A 101 1.13 11.10 15.53
C ARG A 101 1.68 10.68 14.17
N ARG A 102 2.11 9.42 14.04
CA ARG A 102 2.57 8.85 12.76
C ARG A 102 1.42 8.71 11.76
N ARG A 103 0.24 8.26 12.22
CA ARG A 103 -0.96 8.21 11.37
C ARG A 103 -1.30 9.58 10.79
N ALA A 104 -1.30 10.61 11.64
CA ALA A 104 -1.57 11.99 11.21
C ALA A 104 -0.48 12.54 10.28
N ALA A 105 0.79 12.19 10.50
CA ALA A 105 1.89 12.59 9.61
C ALA A 105 1.77 11.91 8.23
N LEU A 106 1.43 10.62 8.20
CA LEU A 106 1.17 9.89 6.95
C LEU A 106 -0.01 10.50 6.19
N GLU A 107 -1.12 10.81 6.88
CA GLU A 107 -2.26 11.47 6.26
C GLU A 107 -1.86 12.79 5.56
N ARG A 108 -1.10 13.65 6.24
CA ARG A 108 -0.63 14.92 5.65
C ARG A 108 0.30 14.69 4.46
N ALA A 109 1.22 13.73 4.56
CA ALA A 109 2.14 13.41 3.47
C ALA A 109 1.41 12.91 2.22
N VAL A 110 0.42 12.04 2.40
CA VAL A 110 -0.40 11.51 1.30
C VAL A 110 -1.22 12.61 0.65
N ARG A 111 -1.86 13.49 1.45
CA ARG A 111 -2.59 14.66 0.94
C ARG A 111 -1.67 15.56 0.11
N ALA A 112 -0.53 15.94 0.66
CA ALA A 112 0.43 16.81 -0.01
C ALA A 112 1.00 16.21 -1.31
N ALA A 113 1.18 14.89 -1.37
CA ALA A 113 1.62 14.21 -2.59
C ALA A 113 0.54 14.22 -3.69
N LEU A 114 -0.73 14.05 -3.31
CA LEU A 114 -1.85 13.94 -4.24
C LEU A 114 -2.42 15.28 -4.72
N GLU A 115 -2.10 16.37 -4.02
CA GLU A 115 -2.52 17.74 -4.35
C GLU A 115 -1.63 18.40 -5.44
N GLN A 116 -0.63 17.69 -5.96
CA GLN A 116 0.25 18.15 -7.05
C GLN A 116 -0.32 17.93 -8.46
#